data_AF-A0A3A3Z5R2-F1
#
_entry.id   AF-A0A3A3Z5R2-F1
#
_cell.length_a   1.000
_cell.length_b   1.000
_cell.length_c   1.000
_cell.angle_alpha   90.00
_cell.angle_beta   90.00
_cell.angle_gamma   90.00
#
_symmetry.space_group_name_H-M   'P 1'
#
loop_
_entity.id
_entity.type
_entity.pdbx_description
1 polymer ?
#
loop_
_entity_poly.entity_id
_entity_poly.type
_entity_poly.pdbx_seq_one_letter_code
_entity_poly.pdbx_strand_id
1 'polypeptide(L)'
;MARATYALAVSFVAVGAALLLVGLDYVGLVVVLMMVMEMAVMGVYMVMLMGMNPALMPMSMVHSGRRAAVLAAGTFVVLAAGALLVPWPERRGAPAPDTVAALGTALMESTMLVMLVVSPVMVATIVAGVALAVPRGRYDRLGDDLRRRPADDPQPGGVGR
;
A
#
# COMPACT_ATOMS: atom_id res chain seq x y z
N MET A 1 14.08 10.63 -5.71
CA MET A 1 12.99 9.63 -5.79
C MET A 1 13.51 8.25 -5.39
N ALA A 2 14.28 7.53 -6.21
CA ALA A 2 14.81 6.19 -5.85
C ALA A 2 15.52 6.11 -4.48
N ARG A 3 16.34 7.11 -4.14
CA ARG A 3 17.00 7.19 -2.81
C ARG A 3 16.00 7.21 -1.64
N ALA A 4 14.86 7.88 -1.79
CA ALA A 4 13.83 7.93 -0.77
C ALA A 4 13.09 6.58 -0.67
N THR A 5 12.83 5.93 -1.81
CA THR A 5 12.28 4.57 -1.90
C THR A 5 13.16 3.56 -1.16
N TYR A 6 14.48 3.59 -1.38
CA TYR A 6 15.41 2.72 -0.64
C TYR A 6 15.51 3.06 0.84
N ALA A 7 15.51 4.34 1.22
CA ALA A 7 15.49 4.74 2.62
C ALA A 7 14.21 4.26 3.34
N LEU A 8 13.07 4.28 2.65
CA LEU A 8 11.80 3.78 3.15
C LEU A 8 11.80 2.25 3.27
N ALA A 9 12.37 1.53 2.31
CA ALA A 9 12.55 0.08 2.40
C ALA A 9 13.41 -0.31 3.63
N VAL A 10 14.52 0.40 3.87
CA VAL A 10 15.34 0.20 5.07
C VAL A 10 14.55 0.48 6.35
N SER A 11 13.70 1.52 6.35
CA SER A 11 12.81 1.80 7.48
C SER A 11 11.84 0.64 7.77
N PHE A 12 11.27 0.00 6.76
CA PHE A 12 10.39 -1.16 6.96
C PHE A 12 11.15 -2.38 7.49
N VAL A 13 12.38 -2.61 7.02
CA VAL A 13 13.23 -3.67 7.59
C VAL A 13 13.53 -3.39 9.06
N ALA A 14 13.83 -2.13 9.43
CA ALA A 14 14.04 -1.75 10.82
C ALA A 14 12.78 -1.96 11.70
N VAL A 15 11.60 -1.66 11.17
CA VAL A 15 10.32 -1.93 11.85
C VAL A 15 10.09 -3.43 12.02
N GLY A 16 10.32 -4.23 10.97
CA GLY A 16 10.22 -5.69 11.05
C GLY A 16 11.19 -6.29 12.07
N ALA A 17 12.42 -5.77 12.14
CA ALA A 17 13.39 -6.13 13.17
C ALA A 17 12.92 -5.76 14.58
N ALA A 18 12.29 -4.59 14.77
CA ALA A 18 11.71 -4.20 16.04
C ALA A 18 10.58 -5.16 16.49
N LEU A 19 9.76 -5.64 15.54
CA LEU A 19 8.72 -6.64 15.84
C LEU A 19 9.32 -7.99 16.27
N LEU A 20 10.39 -8.42 15.61
CA LEU A 20 11.14 -9.62 15.99
C LEU A 20 11.71 -9.51 17.42
N LEU A 21 12.25 -8.35 17.78
CA LEU A 21 12.78 -8.10 19.13
C LEU A 21 11.71 -8.20 20.23
N VAL A 22 10.44 -7.94 19.90
CA VAL A 22 9.31 -8.02 20.83
C VAL A 22 8.67 -9.43 20.84
N GLY A 23 9.19 -10.38 20.06
CA GLY A 23 8.72 -11.77 20.00
C GLY A 23 7.53 -11.99 19.05
N LEU A 24 7.34 -11.10 18.08
CA LEU A 24 6.30 -11.20 17.05
C LEU A 24 6.88 -11.78 15.74
N ASP A 25 7.40 -13.00 15.80
CA ASP A 25 8.25 -13.54 14.74
C ASP A 25 7.55 -13.64 13.38
N TYR A 26 6.35 -14.21 13.35
CA TYR A 26 5.57 -14.34 12.12
C TYR A 26 5.24 -12.98 11.51
N VAL A 27 4.72 -12.05 12.33
CA VAL A 27 4.31 -10.72 11.86
C VAL A 27 5.53 -9.92 11.41
N GLY A 28 6.62 -9.96 12.17
CA GLY A 28 7.88 -9.29 11.83
C GLY A 28 8.44 -9.78 10.50
N LEU A 29 8.48 -11.10 10.29
CA LEU A 29 8.94 -11.68 9.02
C LEU A 29 8.03 -11.32 7.85
N VAL A 30 6.71 -11.40 8.02
CA VAL A 30 5.73 -11.05 6.99
C VAL A 30 5.84 -9.56 6.62
N VAL A 31 6.02 -8.67 7.59
CA VAL A 31 6.23 -7.23 7.35
C VAL A 31 7.48 -7.01 6.49
N VAL A 32 8.61 -7.64 6.84
CA VAL A 32 9.82 -7.52 6.01
C VAL A 32 9.57 -8.08 4.62
N LEU A 33 9.02 -9.28 4.51
CA LEU A 33 8.82 -9.96 3.22
C LEU A 33 7.90 -9.16 2.30
N MET A 34 6.70 -8.81 2.77
CA MET A 34 5.71 -8.12 1.95
C MET A 34 6.18 -6.72 1.55
N MET A 35 6.68 -5.93 2.51
CA MET A 35 7.08 -4.55 2.25
C MET A 35 8.30 -4.48 1.33
N VAL A 36 9.29 -5.37 1.50
CA VAL A 36 10.45 -5.42 0.60
C VAL A 36 10.03 -5.84 -0.81
N MET A 37 9.15 -6.84 -0.94
CA MET A 37 8.64 -7.27 -2.24
C MET A 37 7.84 -6.17 -2.94
N GLU A 38 6.96 -5.47 -2.22
CA GLU A 38 6.18 -4.35 -2.78
C GLU A 38 7.09 -3.20 -3.26
N MET A 39 8.08 -2.85 -2.44
CA MET A 39 9.04 -1.80 -2.79
C MET A 39 9.95 -2.19 -3.96
N ALA A 40 10.29 -3.48 -4.09
CA ALA A 40 11.02 -3.99 -5.24
C ALA A 40 10.19 -3.84 -6.53
N VAL A 41 8.91 -4.23 -6.50
CA VAL A 41 7.98 -4.09 -7.63
C VAL A 41 7.83 -2.61 -8.02
N MET A 42 7.60 -1.73 -7.06
CA MET A 42 7.51 -0.29 -7.32
C MET A 42 8.81 0.29 -7.86
N GLY A 43 9.96 -0.15 -7.35
CA GLY A 43 11.26 0.24 -7.87
C GLY A 43 11.41 -0.08 -9.36
N VAL A 44 11.01 -1.30 -9.77
CA VAL A 44 10.99 -1.70 -11.18
C VAL A 44 10.07 -0.81 -12.00
N TYR A 45 8.84 -0.54 -11.54
CA TYR A 45 7.92 0.35 -12.26
C TYR A 45 8.43 1.79 -12.37
N MET A 46 9.06 2.33 -11.33
CA MET A 46 9.66 3.67 -11.41
C MET A 46 10.77 3.72 -12.47
N VAL A 47 11.61 2.68 -12.56
CA VAL A 47 12.66 2.61 -13.57
C VAL A 47 12.07 2.45 -14.98
N MET A 48 11.07 1.60 -15.15
CA MET A 48 10.46 1.32 -16.46
C MET A 48 9.58 2.47 -16.99
N LEU A 49 8.81 3.13 -16.12
CA LEU A 49 7.76 4.09 -16.52
C LEU A 49 8.09 5.55 -16.21
N MET A 50 9.00 5.84 -15.26
CA MET A 50 9.39 7.20 -14.86
C MET A 50 10.85 7.53 -15.22
N GLY A 51 11.37 6.97 -16.32
CA GLY A 51 12.72 7.26 -16.84
C GLY A 51 12.95 8.69 -17.33
N MET A 52 11.96 9.58 -17.23
CA MET A 52 12.10 10.99 -17.58
C MET A 52 12.70 11.78 -16.41
N ASN A 53 13.91 12.31 -16.60
CA ASN A 53 14.68 13.02 -15.58
C ASN A 53 13.92 14.25 -15.04
N PRO A 54 13.41 14.21 -13.79
CA PRO A 54 12.64 15.32 -13.21
C PRO A 54 13.50 16.56 -12.91
N ALA A 55 14.82 16.52 -13.16
CA ALA A 55 15.71 17.67 -13.02
C ALA A 55 15.49 18.77 -14.08
N LEU A 56 14.73 18.51 -15.15
CA LEU A 56 14.55 19.47 -16.25
C LEU A 56 13.42 20.49 -16.03
N MET A 57 12.60 20.33 -14.98
CA MET A 57 11.57 21.31 -14.60
C MET A 57 11.43 21.39 -13.07
N PRO A 58 12.15 22.30 -12.39
CA PRO A 58 12.05 22.47 -10.95
C PRO A 58 10.69 23.09 -10.58
N MET A 59 9.72 22.24 -10.24
CA MET A 59 8.49 22.66 -9.57
C MET A 59 8.70 22.62 -8.05
N SER A 60 8.83 23.79 -7.42
CA SER A 60 8.83 23.89 -5.96
C SER A 60 7.40 23.75 -5.44
N MET A 61 7.00 22.51 -5.11
CA MET A 61 5.65 22.19 -4.61
C MET A 61 5.52 22.40 -3.08
N VAL A 62 6.20 23.40 -2.52
CA VAL A 62 6.23 23.65 -1.06
C VAL A 62 5.42 24.88 -0.69
N HIS A 63 4.09 24.75 -0.68
CA HIS A 63 3.25 25.74 -0.02
C HIS A 63 3.28 25.51 1.50
N SER A 64 3.85 26.46 2.24
CA SER A 64 3.81 26.54 3.72
C SER A 64 4.52 25.42 4.52
N GLY A 65 5.72 25.00 4.12
CA GLY A 65 6.50 23.98 4.85
C GLY A 65 6.66 24.25 6.36
N ARG A 66 6.72 25.53 6.77
CA ARG A 66 6.75 25.92 8.19
C ARG A 66 5.48 25.54 8.94
N ARG A 67 4.29 25.69 8.34
CA ARG A 67 3.02 25.28 8.95
C ARG A 67 2.92 23.77 9.04
N ALA A 68 3.34 23.05 7.99
CA ALA A 68 3.39 21.60 8.00
C ALA A 68 4.32 21.05 9.10
N ALA A 69 5.51 21.64 9.27
CA ALA A 69 6.44 21.27 10.32
C ALA A 69 5.88 21.50 11.73
N VAL A 70 5.20 22.64 11.95
CA VAL A 70 4.53 22.94 13.22
C VAL A 70 3.43 21.91 13.52
N LEU A 71 2.60 21.58 12.52
CA LEU A 71 1.55 20.57 12.70
C LEU A 71 2.13 19.17 12.95
N ALA A 72 3.19 18.78 12.25
CA ALA A 72 3.84 17.49 12.47
C ALA A 72 4.43 17.39 13.89
N ALA A 73 5.15 18.42 14.32
CA ALA A 73 5.71 18.48 15.67
C ALA A 73 4.62 18.52 16.76
N GLY A 74 3.55 19.29 16.52
CA GLY A 74 2.40 19.35 17.43
C GLY A 74 1.73 17.99 17.60
N THR A 75 1.43 17.30 16.50
CA THR A 75 0.86 15.95 16.53
C THR A 75 1.78 14.96 17.22
N PHE A 76 3.10 15.02 16.96
CA PHE A 76 4.08 14.18 17.66
C PHE A 76 4.04 14.40 19.18
N VAL A 77 4.06 15.65 19.64
CA VAL A 77 4.02 15.97 21.07
C VAL A 77 2.72 15.48 21.71
N VAL A 78 1.58 15.67 21.04
CA VAL A 78 0.28 15.19 21.55
C VAL A 78 0.26 13.66 21.69
N LEU A 79 0.72 12.93 20.67
CA LEU A 79 0.77 11.47 20.70
C LEU A 79 1.79 10.95 21.73
N ALA A 80 2.96 11.58 21.82
CA ALA A 80 3.99 11.22 22.80
C ALA A 80 3.53 11.48 24.23
N ALA A 81 2.86 12.62 24.48
CA ALA A 81 2.26 12.92 25.77
C ALA A 81 1.18 11.89 26.12
N GLY A 82 0.30 11.53 25.18
CA GLY A 82 -0.68 10.46 25.38
C GLY A 82 -0.01 9.12 25.73
N ALA A 83 1.03 8.74 25.00
CA ALA A 83 1.74 7.47 25.25
C ALA A 83 2.44 7.43 26.62
N LEU A 84 2.99 8.55 27.10
CA LEU A 84 3.74 8.63 28.35
C LEU A 84 2.86 8.91 29.59
N LEU A 85 1.77 9.67 29.45
CA LEU A 85 0.91 10.08 30.56
C LEU A 85 -0.21 9.07 30.84
N VAL A 86 -0.55 8.21 29.86
CA VAL A 86 -1.57 7.18 30.06
C VAL A 86 -1.00 6.06 30.94
N PRO A 87 -1.65 5.74 32.08
CA PRO A 87 -1.26 4.61 32.91
C PRO A 87 -1.64 3.31 32.20
N TRP A 88 -0.67 2.69 31.55
CA TRP A 88 -0.86 1.41 30.88
C TRP A 88 -1.12 0.30 31.92
N PRO A 89 -2.09 -0.59 31.68
CA PRO A 89 -2.31 -1.74 32.55
C PRO A 89 -1.10 -2.68 32.51
N GLU A 90 -0.81 -3.32 33.63
CA GLU A 90 0.22 -4.36 33.68
C GLU A 90 -0.10 -5.49 32.70
N ARG A 91 0.97 -6.10 32.17
CA ARG A 91 0.87 -7.18 31.19
C ARG A 91 -0.02 -8.31 31.72
N ARG A 92 -1.16 -8.54 31.07
CA ARG A 92 -2.03 -9.68 31.36
C ARG A 92 -1.68 -10.83 30.43
N GLY A 93 -1.25 -11.95 31.01
CA GLY A 93 -0.98 -13.20 30.29
C GLY A 93 0.50 -13.46 29.99
N ALA A 94 0.81 -14.75 29.84
CA ALA A 94 2.10 -15.22 29.37
C ALA A 94 2.10 -15.30 27.83
N PRO A 95 3.25 -15.12 27.16
CA PRO A 95 3.34 -15.35 25.72
C PRO A 95 2.93 -16.80 25.41
N ALA A 96 2.15 -16.99 24.34
CA ALA A 96 1.74 -18.32 23.92
C ALA A 96 2.98 -19.15 23.54
N PRO A 97 3.03 -20.45 23.93
CA PRO A 97 4.19 -21.30 23.63
C PRO A 97 4.38 -21.54 22.12
N ASP A 98 3.30 -21.46 21.34
CA ASP A 98 3.33 -21.45 19.89
C ASP A 98 2.49 -20.26 19.37
N THR A 99 3.20 -19.21 18.93
CA THR A 99 2.60 -17.98 18.41
C THR A 99 1.93 -18.16 17.06
N VAL A 100 2.38 -19.13 16.24
CA VAL A 100 1.82 -19.40 14.92
C VAL A 100 0.50 -20.14 15.05
N ALA A 101 0.46 -21.18 15.90
CA ALA A 101 -0.78 -21.91 16.18
C ALA A 101 -1.83 -20.98 16.82
N ALA A 102 -1.43 -20.18 17.82
CA ALA A 102 -2.34 -19.24 18.48
C ALA A 102 -2.89 -18.18 17.51
N LEU A 103 -2.05 -17.67 16.60
CA LEU A 103 -2.50 -16.76 15.55
C LEU A 103 -3.49 -17.43 14.61
N GLY A 104 -3.21 -18.66 14.17
CA GLY A 104 -4.12 -19.44 13.33
C GLY A 104 -5.49 -19.64 13.98
N THR A 105 -5.53 -20.03 15.25
CA THR A 105 -6.78 -20.17 16.01
C THR A 105 -7.53 -18.84 16.09
N ALA A 106 -6.85 -17.74 16.44
CA ALA A 106 -7.48 -16.42 16.49
C ALA A 106 -8.03 -15.96 15.14
N LEU A 107 -7.34 -16.25 14.03
CA LEU A 107 -7.79 -15.95 12.69
C LEU A 107 -9.02 -16.76 12.28
N MET A 108 -9.08 -18.04 12.66
CA MET A 108 -10.19 -18.94 12.31
C MET A 108 -11.42 -18.78 13.21
N GLU A 109 -11.26 -18.25 14.42
CA GLU A 109 -12.35 -18.13 15.40
C GLU A 109 -12.81 -16.67 15.53
N SER A 110 -12.08 -15.86 16.29
CA SER A 110 -12.53 -14.50 16.66
C SER A 110 -12.55 -13.53 15.49
N THR A 111 -11.65 -13.73 14.51
CA THR A 111 -11.43 -12.81 13.38
C THR A 111 -11.94 -13.39 12.05
N MET A 112 -12.69 -14.49 12.10
CA MET A 112 -13.17 -15.20 10.90
C MET A 112 -13.92 -14.28 9.93
N LEU A 113 -14.80 -13.41 10.45
CA LEU A 113 -15.58 -12.48 9.64
C LEU A 113 -14.68 -11.47 8.92
N VAL A 114 -13.67 -10.93 9.60
CA VAL A 114 -12.72 -10.00 8.99
C VAL A 114 -11.95 -10.70 7.87
N MET A 115 -11.43 -11.90 8.11
CA MET A 115 -10.70 -12.67 7.12
C MET A 115 -11.57 -13.06 5.91
N LEU A 116 -12.86 -13.35 6.14
CA LEU A 116 -13.83 -13.62 5.09
C LEU A 116 -14.05 -12.38 4.20
N VAL A 117 -14.07 -11.17 4.77
CA VAL A 117 -14.26 -9.91 4.04
C VAL A 117 -12.99 -9.45 3.33
N VAL A 118 -11.80 -9.77 3.85
CA VAL A 118 -10.52 -9.42 3.19
C VAL A 118 -10.43 -10.04 1.79
N SER A 119 -10.88 -11.29 1.61
CA SER A 119 -10.82 -11.98 0.31
C SER A 119 -11.55 -11.25 -0.84
N PRO A 120 -12.86 -10.93 -0.75
CA PRO A 120 -13.55 -10.19 -1.80
C PRO A 120 -13.00 -8.77 -1.98
N VAL A 121 -12.48 -8.13 -0.92
CA VAL A 121 -11.81 -6.82 -1.05
C VAL A 121 -10.55 -6.95 -1.90
N MET A 122 -9.72 -7.98 -1.68
CA MET A 122 -8.53 -8.25 -2.49
C MET A 122 -8.88 -8.57 -3.95
N VAL A 123 -9.95 -9.32 -4.19
CA VAL A 123 -10.43 -9.57 -5.55
C VAL A 123 -10.89 -8.28 -6.21
N ALA A 124 -11.67 -7.45 -5.49
CA ALA A 124 -12.16 -6.18 -6.00
C ALA A 124 -11.01 -5.22 -6.34
N THR A 125 -9.96 -5.16 -5.50
CA THR A 125 -8.78 -4.32 -5.78
C THR A 125 -7.98 -4.81 -6.97
N ILE A 126 -7.83 -6.13 -7.15
CA ILE A 126 -7.20 -6.71 -8.36
C ILE A 126 -8.01 -6.35 -9.61
N VAL A 127 -9.34 -6.55 -9.58
CA VAL A 127 -10.22 -6.23 -10.72
C VAL A 127 -10.17 -4.74 -11.04
N ALA A 128 -10.25 -3.87 -10.03
CA ALA A 128 -10.13 -2.42 -10.21
C ALA A 128 -8.77 -2.02 -10.78
N GLY A 129 -7.68 -2.60 -10.25
CA GLY A 129 -6.32 -2.35 -10.74
C GLY A 129 -6.15 -2.75 -12.20
N VAL A 130 -6.63 -3.94 -12.59
CA VAL A 130 -6.61 -4.39 -13.99
C VAL A 130 -7.49 -3.50 -14.86
N ALA A 131 -8.71 -3.17 -14.42
CA ALA A 131 -9.63 -2.31 -15.19
C ALA A 131 -9.04 -0.91 -15.45
N LEU A 132 -8.32 -0.34 -14.49
CA LEU A 132 -7.62 0.95 -14.63
C LEU A 132 -6.35 0.85 -15.49
N ALA A 133 -5.68 -0.31 -15.50
CA ALA A 133 -4.46 -0.52 -16.28
C ALA A 133 -4.73 -0.79 -17.77
N VAL A 134 -5.96 -1.18 -18.14
CA VAL A 134 -6.33 -1.43 -19.53
C VAL A 134 -6.37 -0.10 -20.32
N PRO A 135 -5.61 0.05 -21.40
CA PRO A 135 -5.46 1.32 -22.12
C PRO A 135 -6.68 1.72 -22.97
N ARG A 136 -7.62 0.80 -23.25
CA ARG A 136 -8.86 1.10 -23.99
C ARG A 136 -10.05 0.30 -23.47
N GLY A 137 -11.14 0.99 -23.17
CA GLY A 137 -12.42 0.40 -22.79
C GLY A 137 -13.31 0.05 -23.98
N ARG A 138 -14.38 -0.73 -23.74
CA ARG A 138 -15.40 -1.07 -24.76
C ARG A 138 -16.04 0.16 -25.42
N TYR A 139 -16.05 1.29 -24.72
CA TYR A 139 -16.75 2.50 -25.15
C TYR A 139 -15.85 3.50 -25.87
N ASP A 140 -14.52 3.38 -25.74
CA ASP A 140 -13.57 4.28 -26.41
C ASP A 140 -13.68 4.19 -27.94
N ARG A 141 -14.18 3.06 -28.48
CA ARG A 141 -14.49 2.89 -29.92
C ARG A 141 -15.56 3.86 -30.45
N LEU A 142 -16.37 4.44 -29.57
CA LEU A 142 -17.41 5.41 -29.92
C LEU A 142 -16.95 6.87 -29.74
N GLY A 143 -15.69 7.10 -29.35
CA GLY A 143 -15.15 8.41 -29.00
C GLY A 143 -15.69 8.96 -27.67
N ASP A 144 -15.10 10.06 -27.20
CA ASP A 144 -15.40 10.66 -25.89
C ASP A 144 -16.88 11.02 -25.70
N ASP A 145 -17.55 11.43 -26.79
CA ASP A 145 -18.99 11.75 -26.82
C ASP A 145 -19.90 10.53 -27.05
N LEU A 146 -19.32 9.32 -27.17
CA LEU A 146 -20.00 8.06 -27.46
C LEU A 146 -20.84 8.04 -28.74
N ARG A 147 -20.54 8.93 -29.70
CA ARG A 147 -21.34 9.19 -30.91
C ARG A 147 -20.65 8.86 -32.23
N ARG A 148 -19.36 8.50 -32.22
CA ARG A 148 -18.61 8.21 -33.44
C ARG A 148 -19.23 7.00 -34.17
N ARG A 149 -19.63 7.21 -35.42
CA ARG A 149 -20.10 6.19 -36.36
C ARG A 149 -19.40 6.40 -37.70
N PRO A 150 -18.70 5.39 -38.26
CA PRO A 150 -18.52 4.03 -37.75
C PRO A 150 -17.61 3.96 -36.51
N ALA A 151 -17.75 2.89 -35.72
CA ALA A 151 -16.91 2.66 -34.55
C ALA A 151 -15.46 2.40 -34.98
N ASP A 152 -14.50 2.90 -34.22
CA ASP A 152 -13.07 2.70 -34.49
C ASP A 152 -12.63 1.35 -33.89
N ASP A 153 -13.02 0.26 -34.56
CA ASP A 153 -12.72 -1.10 -34.13
C ASP A 153 -11.30 -1.50 -34.59
N PRO A 154 -10.39 -1.89 -33.68
CA PRO A 154 -9.01 -2.26 -34.01
C PRO A 154 -8.90 -3.57 -34.79
N GLN A 155 -9.99 -4.32 -34.93
CA GLN A 155 -10.05 -5.58 -35.65
C GLN A 155 -11.27 -5.54 -36.60
N PRO A 156 -11.08 -5.60 -37.93
CA PRO A 156 -12.19 -5.57 -38.87
C PRO A 156 -12.93 -6.92 -38.79
N GLY A 157 -14.02 -6.99 -38.01
CA GLY A 157 -14.77 -8.25 -37.88
C GLY A 157 -15.89 -8.35 -36.85
N GLY A 158 -16.29 -7.30 -36.15
CA GLY A 158 -17.42 -7.35 -35.21
C GLY A 158 -18.70 -6.82 -35.83
N VAL A 159 -19.54 -7.71 -36.40
CA VAL A 159 -20.76 -7.44 -37.19
C VAL A 159 -20.52 -6.70 -38.51
N GLY A 160 -19.88 -7.42 -39.43
CA GLY A 160 -19.70 -7.01 -40.81
C GLY A 160 -21.01 -6.68 -41.52
N ARG A 161 -20.95 -5.61 -42.31
CA ARG A 161 -20.73 -5.91 -43.72
C ARG A 161 -19.26 -6.27 -43.92
#